data_AF-A0A5B6VW77-F1
#
_entry.id   AF-A0A5B6VW77-F1
#
_cell.length_a   1.000
_cell.length_b   1.000
_cell.length_c   1.000
_cell.angle_alpha   90.00
_cell.angle_beta   90.00
_cell.angle_gamma   90.00
#
_symmetry.space_group_name_H-M   'P 1'
#
loop_
_entity.id
_entity.type
_entity.pdbx_description
1 polymer ?
#
loop_
_entity_poly.entity_id
_entity_poly.type
_entity_poly.pdbx_seq_one_letter_code
_entity_poly.pdbx_strand_id
1 'polypeptide(L)' 'MKILALRISADGIQGDPSKILVVVDWKPPRNISEVRSFLGLASYYRCFVKGFSMIATPMIRLLQKDVKFEWSEKC' A
#
# COMPACT_ATOMS: atom_id res chain seq x y z
N MET A 1 20.87 -11.52 18.95
CA MET A 1 20.99 -11.17 17.51
C MET A 1 19.81 -10.29 17.12
N LYS A 2 20.08 -9.07 16.63
CA LYS A 2 19.09 -8.05 16.26
C LYS A 2 19.08 -7.98 14.74
N ILE A 3 18.10 -8.63 14.10
CA ILE A 3 17.93 -8.57 12.65
C ILE A 3 17.07 -7.35 12.36
N LEU A 4 17.56 -6.43 11.53
CA LEU A 4 16.92 -5.16 11.25
C LEU A 4 15.50 -5.37 10.70
N ALA A 5 14.55 -4.69 11.35
CA ALA A 5 13.23 -4.30 10.86
C ALA A 5 12.01 -5.22 11.08
N LEU A 6 12.07 -6.32 11.84
CA LEU A 6 10.82 -7.01 12.22
C LEU A 6 10.89 -7.55 13.65
N ARG A 7 10.11 -6.95 14.55
CA ARG A 7 9.87 -7.48 15.90
C ARG A 7 8.81 -8.57 15.74
N ILE A 8 9.26 -9.82 15.66
CA ILE A 8 8.36 -10.99 15.57
C ILE A 8 7.86 -11.28 16.99
N SER A 9 6.60 -10.96 17.27
CA SER A 9 5.88 -11.40 18.48
C SER A 9 4.97 -12.58 18.11
N ALA A 10 4.72 -13.47 19.09
CA ALA A 10 3.94 -14.71 18.92
C ALA A 10 2.48 -14.50 18.46
N ASP A 11 1.98 -13.27 18.50
CA ASP A 11 0.62 -12.86 18.11
C ASP A 11 0.49 -12.44 16.63
N GLY A 12 1.54 -12.70 15.84
CA GLY A 12 1.69 -12.15 14.50
C GLY A 12 2.50 -10.86 14.53
N ILE A 13 3.20 -10.61 13.44
CA ILE A 13 4.02 -9.41 13.27
C ILE A 13 3.07 -8.21 13.36
N GLN A 14 2.99 -7.53 14.49
CA GLN A 14 2.27 -6.26 14.58
C GLN A 14 3.15 -5.22 13.89
N GLY A 15 2.83 -4.90 12.63
CA GLY A 15 3.39 -3.74 11.96
C GLY A 15 3.20 -2.52 12.86
N ASP A 16 4.23 -1.69 13.00
CA ASP A 16 4.17 -0.45 13.77
C ASP A 16 2.94 0.37 13.34
N PRO A 17 1.97 0.66 14.23
CA PRO A 17 0.75 1.38 13.88
C PRO A 17 1.04 2.72 13.20
N SER A 18 2.15 3.36 13.57
CA SER A 18 2.62 4.62 12.99
C SER A 18 2.95 4.50 11.50
N LYS A 19 3.33 3.31 11.05
CA LYS A 19 3.64 3.03 9.64
C LYS A 19 2.41 2.69 8.81
N ILE A 20 1.37 2.15 9.45
CA ILE A 20 0.07 1.91 8.80
C ILE A 20 -0.66 3.24 8.59
N LEU A 21 -0.57 4.17 9.55
CA LEU A 21 -1.17 5.51 9.44
C LEU A 21 -0.70 6.28 8.20
N VAL A 22 0.55 6.13 7.78
CA VAL A 22 1.07 6.78 6.56
C VAL A 22 0.38 6.28 5.28
N VAL A 23 -0.06 5.02 5.27
CA VAL A 23 -0.83 4.45 4.14
C VAL A 23 -2.29 4.92 4.19
N VAL A 24 -2.84 5.14 5.39
CA VAL A 24 -4.23 5.59 5.61
C VAL A 24 -4.41 7.07 5.30
N ASP A 25 -3.46 7.92 5.71
CA ASP A 25 -3.51 9.39 5.49
C ASP A 25 -2.90 9.82 4.14
N TRP A 26 -2.70 8.87 3.22
CA TRP A 26 -2.07 9.18 1.94
C TRP A 26 -2.97 10.08 1.09
N LYS A 27 -2.39 11.16 0.55
CA LYS A 27 -3.13 12.07 -0.34
C LYS A 27 -3.40 11.40 -1.68
N PRO A 28 -4.55 11.66 -2.32
CA PRO A 28 -4.84 11.16 -3.66
C PRO A 28 -3.68 11.45 -4.62
N PRO A 29 -3.07 10.43 -5.25
CA PRO A 29 -1.96 10.61 -6.16
C PRO A 29 -2.43 11.33 -7.42
N ARG A 30 -1.54 12.14 -7.99
CA ARG A 30 -1.84 13.01 -9.15
C ARG A 30 -1.43 12.39 -10.48
N ASN A 31 -0.62 11.34 -10.45
CA ASN A 31 -0.07 10.70 -11.64
C ASN A 31 0.28 9.23 -11.40
N ILE A 32 0.56 8.52 -12.50
CA ILE A 32 0.91 7.09 -12.52
C ILE A 32 2.18 6.80 -11.70
N SER A 33 3.17 7.71 -11.70
CA SER A 33 4.41 7.52 -10.93
C SER A 33 4.15 7.55 -9.42
N GLU A 34 3.29 8.45 -8.94
CA GLU A 34 2.88 8.49 -7.53
C GLU A 34 2.09 7.24 -7.13
N VAL A 35 1.22 6.73 -8.00
CA VAL A 35 0.53 5.44 -7.76
C VAL A 35 1.53 4.28 -7.64
N ARG A 36 2.54 4.22 -8.51
CA ARG A 36 3.61 3.20 -8.40
C ARG A 36 4.37 3.30 -7.10
N SER A 37 4.76 4.52 -6.71
CA SER A 37 5.47 4.76 -5.44
C SER A 37 4.62 4.34 -4.24
N PHE A 38 3.33 4.68 -4.25
CA PHE A 38 2.39 4.28 -3.20
C PHE A 38 2.24 2.76 -3.13
N LEU A 39 1.96 2.09 -4.25
CA LEU A 39 1.81 0.64 -4.28
C LEU A 39 3.10 -0.07 -3.87
N GLY A 40 4.27 0.47 -4.23
CA GLY A 40 5.56 0.00 -3.76
C GLY A 40 5.67 0.04 -2.24
N LEU A 41 5.36 1.18 -1.62
CA LEU A 41 5.35 1.34 -0.16
C LEU A 41 4.31 0.43 0.51
N ALA A 42 3.09 0.42 -0.01
CA ALA A 42 1.97 -0.32 0.54
C ALA A 42 2.16 -1.84 0.44
N SER A 43 2.90 -2.31 -0.58
CA SER A 43 3.24 -3.73 -0.75
C SER A 43 4.04 -4.30 0.42
N TYR A 44 4.86 -3.49 1.09
CA TYR A 44 5.59 -3.90 2.30
C TYR A 44 4.64 -4.27 3.45
N TYR A 45 3.47 -3.64 3.51
CA TYR A 45 2.47 -3.86 4.57
C TYR A 45 1.35 -4.81 4.15
N ARG A 46 1.41 -5.39 2.95
CA ARG A 46 0.33 -6.25 2.41
C ARG A 46 -0.06 -7.42 3.33
N CYS A 47 0.88 -7.93 4.11
CA CYS A 47 0.66 -9.05 5.05
C CYS A 47 -0.20 -8.63 6.27
N PHE A 48 -0.32 -7.33 6.54
CA PHE A 48 -1.08 -6.78 7.67
C PHE A 48 -2.45 -6.26 7.26
N VAL A 49 -2.68 -6.08 5.96
CA VAL A 49 -3.94 -5.55 5.42
C VAL A 49 -4.74 -6.69 4.82
N LYS A 50 -5.73 -7.18 5.55
CA LYS A 50 -6.67 -8.19 5.04
C LYS A 50 -7.39 -7.64 3.82
N GLY A 51 -7.32 -8.37 2.70
CA GLY A 51 -7.93 -7.91 1.45
C GLY A 51 -7.14 -6.83 0.71
N PHE A 52 -5.85 -6.62 1.03
CA PHE A 52 -4.98 -5.66 0.34
C PHE A 52 -5.11 -5.71 -1.18
N SER A 53 -5.16 -6.92 -1.76
CA SER A 53 -5.29 -7.07 -3.21
C SER A 53 -6.59 -6.49 -3.75
N MET A 54 -7.72 -6.60 -3.04
CA MET A 54 -8.99 -5.98 -3.47
C MET A 54 -8.89 -4.46 -3.45
N ILE A 55 -8.24 -3.89 -2.43
CA ILE A 55 -8.05 -2.43 -2.28
C ILE A 55 -7.08 -1.90 -3.34
N ALA A 56 -6.00 -2.62 -3.62
CA ALA A 56 -4.98 -2.22 -4.59
C ALA A 56 -5.40 -2.44 -6.06
N THR A 57 -6.37 -3.32 -6.33
CA THR A 57 -6.86 -3.62 -7.69
C THR A 57 -7.21 -2.38 -8.53
N PRO A 58 -8.06 -1.45 -8.06
CA PRO A 58 -8.40 -0.23 -8.78
C PRO A 58 -7.16 0.63 -9.10
N MET A 59 -6.22 0.76 -8.17
CA MET A 59 -4.97 1.48 -8.39
C MET A 59 -4.05 0.78 -9.40
N ILE A 60 -3.98 -0.56 -9.37
CA ILE A 60 -3.21 -1.36 -10.34
C ILE A 60 -3.77 -1.17 -11.76
N ARG A 61 -5.09 -1.00 -11.92
CA ARG A 61 -5.69 -0.70 -13.24
C ARG A 61 -5.19 0.63 -13.81
N LEU A 62 -4.94 1.64 -12.96
CA LEU A 62 -4.36 2.92 -13.38
C LEU A 62 -2.93 2.79 -13.93
N LEU A 63 -2.24 1.66 -13.65
CA LEU A 63 -0.90 1.39 -14.15
C LEU A 63 -0.89 0.61 -15.48
N GLN A 64 -2.05 0.16 -15.97
CA GLN A 64 -2.14 -0.60 -17.21
C GLN A 64 -1.86 0.29 -18.43
N LYS A 65 -1.28 -0.30 -19.47
CA LYS A 65 -1.05 0.38 -20.75
C LYS A 65 -2.40 0.73 -21.38
N ASP A 66 -2.47 1.89 -22.04
CA ASP A 66 -3.68 2.40 -22.71
C ASP A 66 -4.86 2.74 -21.78
N VAL A 67 -4.64 2.81 -20.47
CA VAL A 67 -5.61 3.33 -19.50
C VAL A 67 -5.31 4.80 -19.22
N LYS A 68 -6.30 5.67 -19.40
CA LYS A 68 -6.22 7.07 -18.97
C LYS A 68 -6.17 7.12 -17.44
N PHE A 69 -5.20 7.85 -16.89
CA PHE A 69 -5.14 8.08 -15.46
C PHE A 69 -6.35 8.90 -14.99
N GLU A 70 -7.22 8.28 -14.20
CA GLU A 70 -8.37 8.93 -13.59
C GLU A 70 -8.54 8.39 -12.16
N TRP A 71 -8.22 9.21 -11.17
CA TRP A 71 -8.45 8.86 -9.77
C TRP A 71 -9.93 8.99 -9.44
N SER A 72 -10.54 7.92 -8.93
CA SER A 72 -11.98 7.85 -8.59
C SER A 72 -12.18 7.36 -7.16
N GLU A 73 -13.40 7.43 -6.63
CA GLU A 73 -13.74 6.93 -5.28
C GLU A 73 -13.50 5.42 -5.11
N LYS A 74 -13.36 4.69 -6.22
CA LYS A 74 -12.99 3.27 -6.19
C LYS A 74 -11.51 3.08 -5.91
N CYS A 75 -10.67 4.12 -6.03
CA CYS A 75 -9.21 4.07 -5.86
C CYS A 75 -8.80 4.45 -4.45
#